data_AF-A0YTV6-F1
#
_entry.id   AF-A0YTV6-F1
#
_cell.length_a   1.000
_cell.length_b   1.000
_cell.length_c   1.000
_cell.angle_alpha   90.00
_cell.angle_beta   90.00
_cell.angle_gamma   90.00
#
_symmetry.space_group_name_H-M   'P 1'
#
loop_
_entity.id
_entity.type
_entity.pdbx_description
1 polymer ?
#
loop_
_entity_poly.entity_id
_entity_poly.type
_entity_poly.pdbx_seq_one_letter_code
_entity_poly.pdbx_strand_id
1 'polypeptide(L)'
;MIELLPYRISKKEHRQSKRLTVVFSSYLLTHQVGSGSFTYYNYFSASSENSDILLVRDPLNLWYIEKVENLDLDINALSIESLTETHEMVKYSRSEFVKILEALQADYSYVTFFGSSMGGYGALLYASKLSPHQVVALCPQTFHARGYPRFKSAHQKHTFFDIAQLNYTISKLHLLVGAENLYDIYHATRIKSSLESLTLVPLSCHNIPLYFHRLDRFQLLINSVTDGSFESYLEKLQNGYRSYPTLQQYLKGSKIQGILESLFYNIYIDKDFQFAENLLTAIIERFPWQAGAKRTLGLLWYEQNCVDERIPKILTDALNSAYLMDDAYGPLAHSLACHGKVDEAIDWLQKGLKINKVAVMQYIGCVCESLPKDATKERDILQNLQ
;
A
#
# COMPACT_ATOMS: atom_id res chain seq x y z
N MET A 1 -2.17 -19.78 -8.08
CA MET A 1 -1.00 -19.89 -8.97
C MET A 1 -0.14 -18.66 -8.75
N ILE A 2 1.12 -18.86 -8.39
CA ILE A 2 2.10 -17.78 -8.20
C ILE A 2 3.04 -17.82 -9.39
N GLU A 3 3.39 -16.63 -9.89
CA GLU A 3 4.37 -16.44 -10.95
C GLU A 3 5.71 -16.05 -10.30
N LEU A 4 6.76 -16.82 -10.61
CA LEU A 4 8.14 -16.49 -10.24
C LEU A 4 8.86 -15.93 -11.45
N LEU A 5 9.54 -14.80 -11.23
CA LEU A 5 10.40 -14.15 -12.21
C LEU A 5 11.81 -14.08 -11.59
N PRO A 6 12.68 -15.08 -11.86
CA PRO A 6 14.06 -15.02 -11.43
C PRO A 6 14.75 -13.89 -12.21
N TYR A 7 15.04 -12.78 -11.54
CA TYR A 7 15.65 -11.61 -12.19
C TYR A 7 17.18 -11.70 -12.17
N ARG A 8 17.75 -12.07 -11.02
CA ARG A 8 19.17 -12.39 -10.83
C ARG A 8 19.26 -13.46 -9.75
N ILE A 9 19.10 -14.72 -10.11
CA ILE A 9 19.42 -15.85 -9.23
C ILE A 9 20.59 -16.57 -9.89
N SER A 10 21.79 -16.28 -9.41
CA SER A 10 22.98 -16.96 -9.90
C SER A 10 22.93 -18.44 -9.51
N LYS A 11 23.41 -19.33 -10.40
CA LYS A 11 23.67 -20.73 -10.03
C LYS A 11 24.53 -20.77 -8.76
N LYS A 12 24.27 -21.75 -7.88
CA LYS A 12 24.95 -21.86 -6.57
C LYS A 12 26.48 -21.79 -6.67
N GLU A 13 27.06 -22.40 -7.70
CA GLU A 13 28.50 -22.45 -7.97
C GLU A 13 29.09 -21.11 -8.48
N HIS A 14 28.24 -20.20 -8.98
CA HIS A 14 28.62 -18.90 -9.52
C HIS A 14 28.01 -17.73 -8.74
N ARG A 15 27.50 -18.01 -7.54
CA ARG A 15 26.75 -17.05 -6.77
C ARG A 15 27.68 -15.97 -6.21
N GLN A 16 27.61 -14.78 -6.79
CA GLN A 16 28.41 -13.63 -6.36
C GLN A 16 27.92 -13.05 -5.03
N SER A 17 26.62 -13.17 -4.72
CA SER A 17 26.03 -12.64 -3.49
C SER A 17 25.66 -13.72 -2.47
N LYS A 18 25.93 -13.45 -1.19
CA LYS A 18 25.42 -14.26 -0.06
C LYS A 18 24.03 -13.81 0.43
N ARG A 19 23.42 -12.84 -0.24
CA ARG A 19 22.13 -12.23 0.12
C ARG A 19 21.08 -12.54 -0.94
N LEU A 20 19.86 -12.83 -0.50
CA LEU A 20 18.69 -12.94 -1.35
C LEU A 20 17.65 -11.92 -0.93
N THR A 21 17.13 -11.17 -1.90
CA THR A 21 15.95 -10.32 -1.70
C THR A 21 14.79 -10.91 -2.48
N VAL A 22 13.73 -11.31 -1.77
CA VAL A 22 12.49 -11.82 -2.35
C VAL A 22 11.46 -10.68 -2.37
N VAL A 23 11.05 -10.28 -3.56
CA VAL A 23 10.20 -9.11 -3.80
C VAL A 23 8.79 -9.57 -4.16
N PHE A 24 7.85 -9.36 -3.24
CA PHE A 24 6.44 -9.71 -3.38
C PHE A 24 5.64 -8.55 -3.98
N SER A 25 4.80 -8.85 -4.96
CA SER A 25 3.93 -7.88 -5.64
C SER A 25 2.54 -8.44 -5.94
N SER A 26 1.55 -7.55 -6.01
CA SER A 26 0.23 -7.83 -6.60
C SER A 26 0.15 -7.35 -8.04
N TYR A 27 -0.81 -7.86 -8.80
CA TYR A 27 -1.04 -7.47 -10.19
C TYR A 27 -2.17 -6.47 -10.44
N LEU A 28 -1.91 -5.56 -11.39
CA LEU A 28 -2.82 -4.89 -12.32
C LEU A 28 -2.08 -4.63 -13.67
N LEU A 29 -1.89 -5.62 -14.57
CA LEU A 29 -1.57 -5.33 -16.01
C LEU A 29 -2.85 -4.93 -16.78
N THR A 30 -3.54 -3.89 -16.34
CA THR A 30 -4.29 -3.11 -17.33
C THR A 30 -3.39 -1.92 -17.68
N HIS A 31 -2.89 -1.94 -18.92
CA HIS A 31 -2.01 -0.96 -19.57
C HIS A 31 -2.52 0.50 -19.62
N GLN A 32 -3.36 0.91 -18.67
CA GLN A 32 -3.89 2.27 -18.53
C GLN A 32 -3.70 2.85 -17.13
N VAL A 33 -3.15 2.10 -16.18
CA VAL A 33 -2.92 2.59 -14.81
C VAL A 33 -1.48 3.06 -14.66
N GLY A 34 -1.23 4.35 -14.83
CA GLY A 34 0.07 5.00 -14.59
C GLY A 34 0.59 4.91 -13.14
N SER A 35 -0.03 4.11 -12.28
CA SER A 35 0.32 3.97 -10.86
C SER A 35 0.18 2.54 -10.29
N GLY A 36 -0.15 1.52 -11.09
CA GLY A 36 -0.68 0.25 -10.56
C GLY A 36 0.18 -0.96 -10.86
N SER A 37 1.03 -1.35 -9.91
CA SER A 37 1.85 -2.58 -9.86
C SER A 37 2.99 -2.69 -10.89
N PHE A 38 4.18 -3.04 -10.41
CA PHE A 38 5.40 -3.28 -11.21
C PHE A 38 6.27 -2.08 -11.65
N THR A 39 6.00 -0.83 -11.23
CA THR A 39 6.94 0.28 -11.54
C THR A 39 8.28 0.22 -10.79
N TYR A 40 8.40 -0.57 -9.71
CA TYR A 40 9.64 -0.66 -8.93
C TYR A 40 10.65 -1.72 -9.43
N TYR A 41 10.29 -2.64 -10.33
CA TYR A 41 11.23 -3.71 -10.71
C TYR A 41 12.49 -3.16 -11.34
N ASN A 42 12.35 -2.05 -12.07
CA ASN A 42 13.46 -1.30 -12.63
C ASN A 42 14.42 -0.75 -11.54
N TYR A 43 13.93 -0.55 -10.31
CA TYR A 43 14.76 -0.11 -9.19
C TYR A 43 15.53 -1.27 -8.56
N PHE A 44 14.91 -2.46 -8.48
CA PHE A 44 15.62 -3.67 -8.04
C PHE A 44 16.63 -4.15 -9.09
N SER A 45 16.33 -3.98 -10.38
CA SER A 45 17.29 -4.27 -11.44
C SER A 45 18.46 -3.30 -11.48
N ALA A 46 18.23 -2.02 -11.20
CA ALA A 46 19.29 -1.02 -11.10
C ALA A 46 20.07 -1.11 -9.77
N SER A 47 19.64 -1.94 -8.83
CA SER A 47 20.31 -2.10 -7.53
C SER A 47 21.62 -2.90 -7.62
N SER A 48 22.45 -2.75 -6.58
CA SER A 48 23.80 -3.32 -6.50
C SER A 48 23.85 -4.84 -6.68
N GLU A 49 24.97 -5.37 -7.18
CA GLU A 49 25.28 -6.81 -7.26
C GLU A 49 25.40 -7.50 -5.88
N ASN A 50 25.17 -6.76 -4.79
CA ASN A 50 25.26 -7.25 -3.42
C ASN A 50 24.12 -8.21 -3.03
N SER A 51 23.06 -8.35 -3.82
CA SER A 51 21.96 -9.29 -3.57
C SER A 51 21.53 -9.97 -4.86
N ASP A 52 21.30 -11.29 -4.77
CA ASP A 52 20.44 -11.97 -5.73
C ASP A 52 19.00 -11.54 -5.48
N ILE A 53 18.19 -11.50 -6.54
CA ILE A 53 16.83 -10.97 -6.51
C ILE A 53 15.86 -12.00 -7.11
N LEU A 54 14.88 -12.42 -6.29
CA LEU A 54 13.74 -13.23 -6.71
C LEU A 54 12.48 -12.38 -6.69
N LEU A 55 11.78 -12.32 -7.82
CA LEU A 55 10.54 -11.58 -7.94
C LEU A 55 9.35 -12.55 -7.88
N VAL A 56 8.37 -12.23 -7.05
CA VAL A 56 7.22 -13.08 -6.76
C VAL A 56 5.93 -12.31 -7.00
N ARG A 57 5.04 -12.90 -7.79
CA ARG A 57 3.79 -12.27 -8.20
C ARG A 57 2.58 -13.18 -7.98
N ASP A 58 1.50 -12.61 -7.46
CA ASP A 58 0.16 -13.20 -7.56
C ASP A 58 -0.66 -12.44 -8.62
N PRO A 59 -0.78 -12.97 -9.85
CA PRO A 59 -1.50 -12.32 -10.95
C PRO A 59 -3.01 -12.15 -10.68
N LEU A 60 -3.56 -12.93 -9.76
CA LEU A 60 -4.98 -12.95 -9.45
C LEU A 60 -5.30 -12.18 -8.16
N ASN A 61 -4.29 -11.60 -7.51
CA ASN A 61 -4.41 -10.88 -6.24
C ASN A 61 -5.09 -11.72 -5.13
N LEU A 62 -4.84 -13.02 -5.14
CA LEU A 62 -5.48 -13.99 -4.23
C LEU A 62 -4.65 -14.24 -2.97
N TRP A 63 -3.70 -13.36 -2.64
CA TRP A 63 -2.89 -13.48 -1.44
C TRP A 63 -3.74 -13.73 -0.18
N TYR A 64 -4.90 -13.10 -0.08
CA TYR A 64 -5.79 -13.19 1.08
C TYR A 64 -6.62 -14.48 1.19
N ILE A 65 -6.77 -15.25 0.11
CA ILE A 65 -7.83 -16.28 0.02
C ILE A 65 -7.44 -17.58 0.75
N GLU A 66 -6.16 -17.78 1.04
CA GLU A 66 -5.70 -19.04 1.63
C GLU A 66 -5.52 -18.96 3.14
N LYS A 67 -6.00 -20.01 3.81
CA LYS A 67 -5.63 -20.33 5.18
C LYS A 67 -4.19 -20.81 5.18
N VAL A 68 -3.42 -20.29 6.12
CA VAL A 68 -2.01 -20.65 6.39
C VAL A 68 -1.82 -22.15 6.67
N GLU A 69 -2.90 -22.84 7.03
CA GLU A 69 -2.98 -24.29 7.29
C GLU A 69 -2.99 -25.13 6.01
N ASN A 70 -3.42 -24.60 4.87
CA ASN A 70 -3.52 -25.36 3.60
C ASN A 70 -2.22 -25.37 2.79
N LEU A 71 -1.11 -24.86 3.37
CA LEU A 71 0.22 -24.88 2.77
C LEU A 71 0.98 -26.16 3.18
N ASP A 72 0.31 -27.31 3.19
CA ASP A 72 0.89 -28.59 3.60
C ASP A 72 2.07 -28.98 2.70
N LEU A 73 3.15 -29.44 3.36
CA LEU A 73 4.45 -29.74 2.78
C LEU A 73 4.58 -31.23 2.51
N ASP A 74 4.30 -31.67 1.29
CA ASP A 74 4.66 -33.03 0.85
C ASP A 74 6.04 -33.02 0.16
N ILE A 75 7.05 -33.65 0.75
CA ILE A 75 8.47 -33.52 0.38
C ILE A 75 8.79 -34.46 -0.79
N ASN A 76 8.69 -33.96 -2.02
CA ASN A 76 9.34 -34.57 -3.18
C ASN A 76 9.99 -33.47 -4.06
N ALA A 77 11.18 -33.78 -4.56
CA ALA A 77 12.19 -32.82 -5.01
C ALA A 77 11.75 -31.95 -6.20
N LEU A 78 11.68 -30.64 -5.98
CA LEU A 78 11.69 -29.62 -7.03
C LEU A 78 13.12 -29.15 -7.23
N SER A 79 13.65 -29.17 -8.46
CA SER A 79 15.00 -28.70 -8.74
C SER A 79 15.03 -27.18 -8.91
N ILE A 80 15.81 -26.51 -8.06
CA ILE A 80 16.11 -25.06 -8.13
C ILE A 80 16.77 -24.70 -9.48
N GLU A 81 17.40 -25.68 -10.14
CA GLU A 81 18.11 -25.53 -11.41
C GLU A 81 17.25 -24.90 -12.50
N SER A 82 15.95 -25.23 -12.56
CA SER A 82 15.02 -24.68 -13.56
C SER A 82 14.75 -23.18 -13.42
N LEU A 83 14.87 -22.62 -12.21
CA LEU A 83 14.73 -21.18 -11.95
C LEU A 83 15.96 -20.38 -12.39
N THR A 84 17.14 -21.01 -12.42
CA THR A 84 18.40 -20.33 -12.71
C THR A 84 18.74 -20.26 -14.20
N GLU A 85 18.10 -21.08 -15.04
CA GLU A 85 18.49 -21.24 -16.44
C GLU A 85 17.62 -20.47 -17.43
N THR A 86 16.32 -20.31 -17.17
CA THR A 86 15.40 -19.85 -18.23
C THR A 86 15.07 -18.36 -18.21
N HIS A 87 15.27 -17.61 -17.11
CA HIS A 87 14.70 -16.24 -16.94
C HIS A 87 13.20 -16.15 -17.32
N GLU A 88 12.52 -17.29 -17.44
CA GLU A 88 11.14 -17.39 -17.87
C GLU A 88 10.22 -17.31 -16.67
N MET A 89 9.00 -16.83 -16.91
CA MET A 89 7.96 -16.82 -15.91
C MET A 89 7.50 -18.25 -15.64
N VAL A 90 7.84 -18.79 -14.47
CA VAL A 90 7.41 -20.14 -14.08
C VAL A 90 6.23 -20.05 -13.12
N LYS A 91 5.21 -20.87 -13.40
CA LYS A 91 3.97 -20.94 -12.62
C LYS A 91 4.06 -22.09 -11.64
N TYR A 92 3.93 -21.78 -10.36
CA TYR A 92 3.92 -22.77 -9.29
C TYR A 92 2.58 -22.76 -8.55
N SER A 93 2.24 -23.91 -7.98
CA SER A 93 1.32 -23.95 -6.85
C SER A 93 1.98 -23.31 -5.62
N ARG A 94 1.18 -22.97 -4.61
CA ARG A 94 1.67 -22.23 -3.45
C ARG A 94 2.50 -23.09 -2.49
N SER A 95 2.16 -24.37 -2.33
CA SER A 95 2.96 -25.32 -1.55
C SER A 95 4.33 -25.56 -2.20
N GLU A 96 4.40 -25.64 -3.53
CA GLU A 96 5.67 -25.71 -4.26
C GLU A 96 6.51 -24.45 -4.07
N PHE A 97 5.88 -23.27 -4.05
CA PHE A 97 6.58 -22.01 -3.83
C PHE A 97 7.20 -21.90 -2.43
N VAL A 98 6.52 -22.36 -1.37
CA VAL A 98 7.09 -22.41 -0.01
C VAL A 98 8.38 -23.25 -0.02
N LYS A 99 8.35 -24.44 -0.62
CA LYS A 99 9.53 -25.33 -0.72
C LYS A 99 10.70 -24.69 -1.47
N ILE A 100 10.41 -23.99 -2.57
CA ILE A 100 11.42 -23.24 -3.32
C ILE A 100 12.08 -22.20 -2.42
N LEU A 101 11.30 -21.45 -1.65
CA LEU A 101 11.86 -20.44 -0.74
C LEU A 101 12.65 -21.07 0.41
N GLU A 102 12.20 -22.19 1.00
CA GLU A 102 12.95 -22.92 2.02
C GLU A 102 14.33 -23.36 1.50
N ALA A 103 14.34 -23.97 0.33
CA ALA A 103 15.55 -24.48 -0.28
C ALA A 103 16.50 -23.33 -0.70
N LEU A 104 15.96 -22.23 -1.25
CA LEU A 104 16.74 -21.03 -1.52
C LEU A 104 17.31 -20.44 -0.22
N GLN A 105 16.50 -20.29 0.83
CA GLN A 105 16.93 -19.70 2.09
C GLN A 105 18.07 -20.47 2.75
N ALA A 106 18.10 -21.80 2.62
CA ALA A 106 19.22 -22.63 3.09
C ALA A 106 20.55 -22.29 2.40
N ASP A 107 20.52 -21.75 1.17
CA ASP A 107 21.70 -21.42 0.39
C ASP A 107 22.17 -19.96 0.55
N TYR A 108 21.44 -19.10 1.26
CA TYR A 108 21.82 -17.69 1.48
C TYR A 108 22.06 -17.40 2.96
N SER A 109 23.11 -16.64 3.27
CA SER A 109 23.40 -16.25 4.65
C SER A 109 22.51 -15.11 5.16
N TYR A 110 21.78 -14.45 4.26
CA TYR A 110 20.85 -13.40 4.61
C TYR A 110 19.71 -13.34 3.59
N VAL A 111 18.48 -13.35 4.08
CA VAL A 111 17.27 -13.33 3.24
C VAL A 111 16.37 -12.20 3.69
N THR A 112 16.03 -11.32 2.76
CA THR A 112 15.09 -10.21 2.97
C THR A 112 13.82 -10.46 2.18
N PHE A 113 12.66 -10.39 2.84
CA PHE A 113 11.37 -10.30 2.15
C PHE A 113 10.95 -8.84 2.07
N PHE A 114 10.56 -8.40 0.87
CA PHE A 114 10.13 -7.04 0.61
C PHE A 114 8.77 -7.05 -0.07
N GLY A 115 7.86 -6.14 0.32
CA GLY A 115 6.62 -5.95 -0.41
C GLY A 115 5.88 -4.67 -0.03
N SER A 116 5.01 -4.19 -0.92
CA SER A 116 4.14 -3.03 -0.68
C SER A 116 2.67 -3.40 -0.83
N SER A 117 1.78 -2.83 -0.02
CA SER A 117 0.34 -3.08 -0.05
C SER A 117 0.04 -4.59 0.03
N MET A 118 -0.59 -5.15 -0.99
CA MET A 118 -0.78 -6.58 -1.20
C MET A 118 0.52 -7.41 -1.22
N GLY A 119 1.59 -6.88 -1.82
CA GLY A 119 2.90 -7.50 -1.76
C GLY A 119 3.44 -7.51 -0.33
N GLY A 120 3.12 -6.49 0.46
CA GLY A 120 3.45 -6.43 1.89
C GLY A 120 2.71 -7.51 2.68
N TYR A 121 1.45 -7.77 2.37
CA TYR A 121 0.73 -8.94 2.89
C TYR A 121 1.45 -10.25 2.52
N GLY A 122 1.83 -10.42 1.25
CA GLY A 122 2.57 -11.61 0.79
C GLY A 122 3.87 -11.80 1.57
N ALA A 123 4.70 -10.76 1.67
CA ALA A 123 5.96 -10.79 2.41
C ALA A 123 5.75 -11.23 3.88
N LEU A 124 4.75 -10.69 4.57
CA LEU A 124 4.42 -11.08 5.93
C LEU A 124 3.90 -12.53 6.01
N LEU A 125 2.96 -12.90 5.14
CA LEU A 125 2.39 -14.25 5.08
C LEU A 125 3.50 -15.31 4.99
N TYR A 126 4.41 -15.18 4.03
CA TYR A 126 5.49 -16.15 3.87
C TYR A 126 6.55 -16.05 4.97
N ALA A 127 6.77 -14.87 5.54
CA ALA A 127 7.70 -14.72 6.65
C ALA A 127 7.24 -15.45 7.92
N SER A 128 5.92 -15.61 8.13
CA SER A 128 5.38 -16.40 9.25
C SER A 128 5.73 -17.90 9.16
N LYS A 129 6.12 -18.38 7.98
CA LYS A 129 6.49 -19.78 7.73
C LYS A 129 8.00 -19.97 7.62
N LEU A 130 8.67 -19.05 6.93
CA LEU A 130 10.03 -19.23 6.47
C LEU A 130 11.07 -18.54 7.36
N SER A 131 10.65 -17.69 8.30
CA SER A 131 11.54 -16.96 9.22
C SER A 131 12.73 -16.29 8.51
N PRO A 132 12.49 -15.42 7.50
CA PRO A 132 13.56 -14.68 6.83
C PRO A 132 14.31 -13.80 7.84
N HIS A 133 15.54 -13.43 7.51
CA HIS A 133 16.38 -12.59 8.37
C HIS A 133 15.78 -11.20 8.54
N GLN A 134 15.15 -10.67 7.50
CA GLN A 134 14.52 -9.36 7.50
C GLN A 134 13.22 -9.35 6.69
N VAL A 135 12.23 -8.59 7.15
CA VAL A 135 11.03 -8.24 6.38
C VAL A 135 10.90 -6.72 6.34
N VAL A 136 10.72 -6.18 5.13
CA VAL A 136 10.41 -4.77 4.89
C VAL A 136 9.06 -4.71 4.17
N ALA A 137 8.02 -4.31 4.89
CA ALA A 137 6.67 -4.20 4.35
C ALA A 137 6.19 -2.75 4.34
N LEU A 138 5.80 -2.25 3.17
CA LEU A 138 5.28 -0.89 2.98
C LEU A 138 3.74 -0.94 2.92
N CYS A 139 3.05 -0.23 3.81
CA CYS A 139 1.58 -0.16 3.91
C CYS A 139 0.89 -1.54 3.78
N PRO A 140 1.30 -2.58 4.53
CA PRO A 140 0.71 -3.90 4.40
C PRO A 140 -0.75 -3.90 4.83
N GLN A 141 -1.62 -4.48 4.01
CA GLN A 141 -3.02 -4.71 4.35
C GLN A 141 -3.12 -6.09 4.99
N THR A 142 -3.45 -6.19 6.29
CA THR A 142 -3.39 -7.48 7.04
C THR A 142 -4.59 -8.41 6.88
N PHE A 143 -5.69 -7.93 6.32
CA PHE A 143 -6.86 -8.75 5.98
C PHE A 143 -7.69 -8.01 4.94
N HIS A 144 -8.67 -8.72 4.37
CA HIS A 144 -9.66 -8.13 3.47
C HIS A 144 -11.06 -8.48 3.99
N ALA A 145 -11.89 -7.48 4.29
CA ALA A 145 -13.26 -7.72 4.78
C ALA A 145 -14.33 -7.37 3.75
N ARG A 146 -15.51 -8.00 3.89
CA ARG A 146 -16.73 -7.61 3.16
C ARG A 146 -17.09 -6.16 3.54
N GLY A 147 -17.41 -5.32 2.56
CA GLY A 147 -17.67 -3.88 2.78
C GLY A 147 -16.47 -2.96 2.54
N TYR A 148 -15.30 -3.54 2.24
CA TYR A 148 -14.10 -2.79 1.87
C TYR A 148 -14.22 -2.18 0.46
N PRO A 149 -13.73 -0.95 0.18
CA PRO A 149 -13.94 -0.26 -1.12
C PRO A 149 -13.40 -1.01 -2.34
N ARG A 150 -12.45 -1.93 -2.13
CA ARG A 150 -11.86 -2.77 -3.17
C ARG A 150 -12.38 -4.21 -3.16
N PHE A 151 -13.39 -4.50 -2.35
CA PHE A 151 -14.02 -5.80 -2.28
C PHE A 151 -14.89 -6.03 -3.52
N LYS A 152 -14.42 -6.88 -4.43
CA LYS A 152 -15.19 -7.25 -5.62
C LYS A 152 -16.28 -8.25 -5.25
N SER A 153 -17.42 -8.26 -5.95
CA SER A 153 -18.47 -9.27 -5.75
C SER A 153 -17.95 -10.71 -5.87
N ALA A 154 -16.97 -10.95 -6.75
CA ALA A 154 -16.26 -12.22 -6.86
C ALA A 154 -15.58 -12.68 -5.56
N HIS A 155 -15.25 -11.76 -4.65
CA HIS A 155 -14.61 -12.05 -3.37
C HIS A 155 -15.59 -12.59 -2.32
N GLN A 156 -16.92 -12.49 -2.54
CA GLN A 156 -17.93 -12.88 -1.56
C GLN A 156 -17.84 -14.37 -1.16
N LYS A 157 -17.33 -15.23 -2.06
CA LYS A 157 -17.20 -16.67 -1.82
C LYS A 157 -15.98 -17.05 -1.00
N HIS A 158 -15.07 -16.12 -0.71
CA HIS A 158 -13.80 -16.40 -0.08
C HIS A 158 -13.78 -15.93 1.38
N THR A 159 -13.20 -16.76 2.25
CA THR A 159 -12.83 -16.35 3.61
C THR A 159 -11.43 -15.81 3.55
N PHE A 160 -11.24 -14.58 4.02
CA PHE A 160 -9.94 -13.93 4.00
C PHE A 160 -9.18 -14.21 5.28
N PHE A 161 -7.93 -14.63 5.14
CA PHE A 161 -7.09 -14.89 6.30
C PHE A 161 -6.53 -13.58 6.87
N ASP A 162 -6.57 -13.47 8.19
CA ASP A 162 -6.06 -12.31 8.92
C ASP A 162 -4.63 -12.57 9.38
N ILE A 163 -3.65 -12.06 8.64
CA ILE A 163 -2.24 -12.29 8.95
C ILE A 163 -1.79 -11.57 10.23
N ALA A 164 -2.58 -10.65 10.77
CA ALA A 164 -2.24 -10.01 12.04
C ALA A 164 -2.18 -11.01 13.20
N GLN A 165 -2.88 -12.14 13.09
CA GLN A 165 -2.96 -13.17 14.12
C GLN A 165 -1.79 -14.17 14.09
N LEU A 166 -0.92 -14.06 13.08
CA LEU A 166 0.21 -14.97 12.92
C LEU A 166 1.31 -14.68 13.96
N ASN A 167 1.98 -15.75 14.37
CA ASN A 167 3.20 -15.63 15.14
C ASN A 167 4.36 -15.48 14.16
N TYR A 168 5.08 -14.37 14.29
CA TYR A 168 6.23 -14.06 13.45
C TYR A 168 7.50 -14.36 14.23
N THR A 169 8.25 -15.37 13.79
CA THR A 169 9.61 -15.68 14.27
C THR A 169 10.65 -14.97 13.40
N ILE A 170 10.51 -13.66 13.25
CA ILE A 170 11.35 -12.84 12.37
C ILE A 170 12.36 -12.06 13.24
N SER A 171 13.64 -12.12 12.87
CA SER A 171 14.69 -11.38 13.58
C SER A 171 14.55 -9.87 13.43
N LYS A 172 14.20 -9.40 12.22
CA LYS A 172 14.03 -7.97 11.90
C LYS A 172 12.76 -7.72 11.08
N LEU A 173 11.75 -7.16 11.71
CA LEU A 173 10.54 -6.69 11.03
C LEU A 173 10.59 -5.16 10.91
N HIS A 174 10.30 -4.64 9.72
CA HIS A 174 10.16 -3.21 9.47
C HIS A 174 8.86 -2.95 8.71
N LEU A 175 7.99 -2.15 9.30
CA LEU A 175 6.75 -1.70 8.69
C LEU A 175 6.83 -0.20 8.44
N LEU A 176 6.67 0.22 7.19
CA LEU A 176 6.59 1.65 6.86
C LEU A 176 5.17 1.93 6.39
N VAL A 177 4.45 2.84 7.03
CA VAL A 177 3.07 3.19 6.66
C VAL A 177 2.89 4.70 6.59
N GLY A 178 2.00 5.16 5.71
CA GLY A 178 1.75 6.59 5.57
C GLY A 178 1.10 7.15 6.83
N ALA A 179 1.67 8.21 7.41
CA ALA A 179 1.16 8.84 8.63
C ALA A 179 -0.26 9.41 8.46
N GLU A 180 -0.65 9.67 7.20
CA GLU A 180 -1.94 10.25 6.84
C GLU A 180 -2.96 9.20 6.40
N ASN A 181 -2.65 7.91 6.51
CA ASN A 181 -3.63 6.86 6.25
C ASN A 181 -3.96 6.08 7.52
N LEU A 182 -5.02 6.52 8.23
CA LEU A 182 -5.50 5.90 9.46
C LEU A 182 -5.79 4.40 9.27
N TYR A 183 -6.19 3.99 8.07
CA TYR A 183 -6.40 2.60 7.72
C TYR A 183 -5.10 1.79 7.69
N ASP A 184 -4.04 2.28 7.04
CA ASP A 184 -2.77 1.55 7.01
C ASP A 184 -2.12 1.48 8.40
N ILE A 185 -2.29 2.53 9.21
CA ILE A 185 -1.86 2.55 10.60
C ILE A 185 -2.62 1.48 11.39
N TYR A 186 -3.93 1.36 11.21
CA TYR A 186 -4.72 0.28 11.81
C TYR A 186 -4.17 -1.10 11.42
N HIS A 187 -3.95 -1.35 10.12
CA HIS A 187 -3.44 -2.66 9.69
C HIS A 187 -2.07 -3.00 10.26
N ALA A 188 -1.14 -2.05 10.28
CA ALA A 188 0.19 -2.28 10.82
C ALA A 188 0.19 -2.50 12.34
N THR A 189 -0.64 -1.76 13.09
CA THR A 189 -0.71 -1.89 14.56
C THR A 189 -1.35 -3.20 15.03
N ARG A 190 -2.10 -3.89 14.17
CA ARG A 190 -2.64 -5.24 14.46
C ARG A 190 -1.58 -6.34 14.43
N ILE A 191 -0.48 -6.15 13.70
CA ILE A 191 0.59 -7.16 13.60
C ILE A 191 1.27 -7.28 14.96
N LYS A 192 1.27 -8.47 15.55
CA LYS A 192 1.92 -8.71 16.84
C LYS A 192 3.40 -8.31 16.78
N SER A 193 3.89 -7.64 17.84
CA SER A 193 5.26 -7.12 17.95
C SER A 193 5.61 -5.96 16.99
N SER A 194 4.63 -5.38 16.28
CA SER A 194 4.92 -4.39 15.24
C SER A 194 5.20 -2.97 15.72
N LEU A 195 4.81 -2.61 16.96
CA LEU A 195 4.88 -1.22 17.40
C LEU A 195 6.31 -0.66 17.44
N GLU A 196 7.30 -1.52 17.70
CA GLU A 196 8.73 -1.15 17.65
C GLU A 196 9.27 -1.14 16.22
N SER A 197 8.66 -1.95 15.36
CA SER A 197 8.97 -2.10 13.93
C SER A 197 8.29 -1.08 13.03
N LEU A 198 7.32 -0.33 13.55
CA LEU A 198 6.46 0.58 12.78
C LEU A 198 7.08 1.96 12.66
N THR A 199 7.21 2.43 11.43
CA THR A 199 7.60 3.79 11.07
C THR A 199 6.48 4.47 10.32
N LEU A 200 5.93 5.54 10.89
CA LEU A 200 5.01 6.43 10.19
C LEU A 200 5.79 7.39 9.29
N VAL A 201 5.52 7.36 7.97
CA VAL A 201 6.11 8.27 6.99
C VAL A 201 5.22 9.53 6.90
N PRO A 202 5.69 10.70 7.37
CA PRO A 202 4.87 11.90 7.46
C PRO A 202 4.45 12.41 6.09
N LEU A 203 3.31 13.12 6.04
CA LEU A 203 2.78 13.73 4.82
C LEU A 203 2.51 12.74 3.68
N SER A 204 2.35 11.45 3.99
CA SER A 204 2.15 10.40 3.00
C SER A 204 0.97 9.51 3.36
N CYS A 205 0.33 8.97 2.32
CA CYS A 205 -0.79 8.03 2.42
C CYS A 205 -0.35 6.61 2.01
N HIS A 206 -1.28 5.80 1.48
CA HIS A 206 -1.04 4.40 1.13
C HIS A 206 0.13 4.18 0.17
N ASN A 207 0.35 5.11 -0.77
CA ASN A 207 1.33 4.93 -1.84
C ASN A 207 2.73 5.45 -1.46
N ILE A 208 3.31 4.88 -0.39
CA ILE A 208 4.69 5.18 0.04
C ILE A 208 5.71 5.02 -1.08
N PRO A 209 5.67 3.98 -1.94
CA PRO A 209 6.58 3.87 -3.07
C PRO A 209 6.56 5.11 -3.98
N LEU A 210 5.38 5.60 -4.34
CA LEU A 210 5.23 6.81 -5.16
C LEU A 210 5.73 8.05 -4.42
N TYR A 211 5.46 8.14 -3.11
CA TYR A 211 5.98 9.22 -2.26
C TYR A 211 7.51 9.28 -2.31
N PHE A 212 8.21 8.16 -2.06
CA PHE A 212 9.67 8.13 -2.14
C PHE A 212 10.19 8.35 -3.56
N HIS A 213 9.48 7.87 -4.57
CA HIS A 213 9.87 8.06 -5.97
C HIS A 213 9.90 9.54 -6.31
N ARG A 214 8.87 10.30 -5.92
CA ARG A 214 8.78 11.74 -6.17
C ARG A 214 9.75 12.60 -5.36
N LEU A 215 10.32 12.03 -4.30
CA LEU A 215 11.41 12.65 -3.54
C LEU A 215 12.80 12.21 -4.03
N ASP A 216 12.88 11.48 -5.14
CA ASP A 216 14.11 10.88 -5.66
C ASP A 216 14.86 9.99 -4.64
N ARG A 217 14.11 9.40 -3.70
CA ARG A 217 14.64 8.60 -2.59
C ARG A 217 14.34 7.11 -2.71
N PHE A 218 13.53 6.71 -3.68
CA PHE A 218 13.09 5.32 -3.76
C PHE A 218 14.22 4.36 -4.13
N GLN A 219 15.12 4.74 -5.03
CA GLN A 219 16.31 3.92 -5.31
C GLN A 219 17.20 3.76 -4.07
N LEU A 220 17.34 4.80 -3.24
CA LEU A 220 18.09 4.73 -1.99
C LEU A 220 17.45 3.72 -1.01
N LEU A 221 16.11 3.72 -0.93
CA LEU A 221 15.38 2.71 -0.16
C LEU A 221 15.68 1.31 -0.68
N ILE A 222 15.52 1.07 -1.98
CA ILE A 222 15.79 -0.25 -2.59
C ILE A 222 17.23 -0.70 -2.37
N ASN A 223 18.21 0.17 -2.61
CA ASN A 223 19.61 -0.13 -2.38
C ASN A 223 19.84 -0.58 -0.93
N SER A 224 19.29 0.14 0.05
CA SER A 224 19.44 -0.19 1.47
C SER A 224 18.83 -1.55 1.87
N VAL A 225 17.76 -1.98 1.19
CA VAL A 225 17.17 -3.32 1.36
C VAL A 225 18.13 -4.39 0.83
N THR A 226 18.66 -4.17 -0.38
CA THR A 226 19.50 -5.16 -1.08
C THR A 226 20.90 -5.29 -0.48
N ASP A 227 21.53 -4.19 -0.07
CA ASP A 227 22.87 -4.19 0.52
C ASP A 227 22.88 -4.51 2.03
N GLY A 228 21.71 -4.50 2.69
CA GLY A 228 21.56 -4.79 4.11
C GLY A 228 21.74 -3.60 5.05
N SER A 229 21.88 -2.38 4.51
CA SER A 229 21.98 -1.13 5.27
C SER A 229 20.64 -0.53 5.68
N PHE A 230 19.52 -1.26 5.49
CA PHE A 230 18.16 -0.76 5.71
C PHE A 230 17.92 -0.13 7.10
N GLU A 231 18.50 -0.69 8.17
CA GLU A 231 18.37 -0.11 9.52
C GLU A 231 19.02 1.28 9.62
N SER A 232 20.20 1.46 9.01
CA SER A 232 20.86 2.77 8.95
C SER A 232 20.09 3.75 8.07
N TYR A 233 19.51 3.27 6.96
CA TYR A 233 18.60 4.08 6.15
C TYR A 233 17.37 4.51 6.96
N LEU A 234 16.76 3.59 7.70
CA LEU A 234 15.58 3.84 8.52
C LEU A 234 15.87 4.83 9.66
N GLU A 235 17.01 4.70 10.33
CA GLU A 235 17.43 5.64 11.36
C GLU A 235 17.59 7.07 10.80
N LYS A 236 18.27 7.21 9.65
CA LYS A 236 18.41 8.51 8.97
C LYS A 236 17.05 9.08 8.57
N LEU A 237 16.17 8.22 8.07
CA LEU A 237 14.82 8.58 7.68
C LEU A 237 14.01 9.09 8.88
N GLN A 238 13.99 8.34 9.98
CA GLN A 238 13.31 8.71 11.22
C GLN A 238 13.87 10.00 11.82
N ASN A 239 15.19 10.17 11.79
CA ASN A 239 15.85 11.40 12.24
C ASN A 239 15.41 12.61 11.40
N GLY A 240 15.29 12.46 10.08
CA GLY A 240 14.76 13.48 9.19
C GLY A 240 13.26 13.78 9.41
N TYR A 241 12.53 12.85 10.04
CA TYR A 241 11.09 12.99 10.30
C TYR A 241 10.74 13.46 11.71
N ARG A 242 11.71 13.66 12.60
CA ARG A 242 11.46 14.06 14.01
C ARG A 242 10.67 15.36 14.16
N SER A 243 10.76 16.28 13.19
CA SER A 243 10.04 17.55 13.21
C SER A 243 8.57 17.45 12.79
N TYR A 244 8.15 16.34 12.19
CA TYR A 244 6.78 16.18 11.71
C TYR A 244 5.91 15.54 12.80
N PRO A 245 4.75 16.13 13.11
CA PRO A 245 3.82 15.51 14.04
C PRO A 245 3.25 14.24 13.39
N THR A 246 3.27 13.13 14.13
CA THR A 246 2.67 11.86 13.70
C THR A 246 1.99 11.17 14.87
N LEU A 247 1.16 10.17 14.57
CA LEU A 247 0.49 9.38 15.60
C LEU A 247 1.44 8.43 16.36
N GLN A 248 2.70 8.30 15.94
CA GLN A 248 3.66 7.30 16.41
C GLN A 248 3.77 7.27 17.94
N GLN A 249 3.87 8.44 18.58
CA GLN A 249 4.00 8.56 20.04
C GLN A 249 2.74 8.13 20.80
N TYR A 250 1.58 8.15 20.13
CA TYR A 250 0.30 7.75 20.70
C TYR A 250 -0.04 6.28 20.47
N LEU A 251 0.70 5.59 19.59
CA LEU A 251 0.52 4.15 19.32
C LEU A 251 0.95 3.29 20.51
N LYS A 252 1.93 3.75 21.30
CA LYS A 252 2.37 3.07 22.53
C LYS A 252 1.37 3.34 23.65
N GLY A 253 0.64 2.31 24.10
CA GLY A 253 -0.33 2.42 25.23
C GLY A 253 -1.81 2.20 24.89
N SER A 254 -2.10 1.45 23.83
CA SER A 254 -3.39 0.83 23.42
C SER A 254 -4.60 1.73 23.11
N LYS A 255 -4.70 2.97 23.62
CA LYS A 255 -5.92 3.80 23.43
C LYS A 255 -6.23 4.13 21.97
N ILE A 256 -5.21 4.42 21.15
CA ILE A 256 -5.44 4.80 19.76
C ILE A 256 -5.76 3.61 18.86
N GLN A 257 -5.29 2.41 19.19
CA GLN A 257 -5.59 1.21 18.40
C GLN A 257 -7.09 0.92 18.40
N GLY A 258 -7.75 0.99 19.57
CA GLY A 258 -9.20 0.83 19.68
C GLY A 258 -9.99 1.91 18.94
N ILE A 259 -9.47 3.14 18.88
CA ILE A 259 -10.05 4.23 18.08
C ILE A 259 -9.94 3.89 16.58
N LEU A 260 -8.76 3.50 16.11
CA LEU A 260 -8.54 3.14 14.71
C LEU A 260 -9.37 1.93 14.28
N GLU A 261 -9.49 0.93 15.17
CA GLU A 261 -10.36 -0.22 14.98
C GLU A 261 -11.83 0.19 14.87
N SER A 262 -12.32 0.96 15.84
CA SER A 262 -13.71 1.44 15.84
C SER A 262 -14.00 2.25 14.57
N LEU A 263 -13.07 3.11 14.15
CA LEU A 263 -13.19 3.85 12.90
C LEU A 263 -13.31 2.92 11.69
N PHE A 264 -12.44 1.90 11.61
CA PHE A 264 -12.47 0.93 10.52
C PHE A 264 -13.81 0.19 10.43
N TYR A 265 -14.29 -0.37 11.54
CA TYR A 265 -15.53 -1.14 11.55
C TYR A 265 -16.74 -0.26 11.22
N ASN A 266 -16.85 0.93 11.82
CA ASN A 266 -18.00 1.79 11.59
C ASN A 266 -18.06 2.36 10.17
N ILE A 267 -16.92 2.62 9.51
CA ILE A 267 -16.90 3.07 8.11
C ILE A 267 -17.17 1.92 7.13
N TYR A 268 -16.54 0.77 7.33
CA TYR A 268 -16.50 -0.27 6.29
C TYR A 268 -17.45 -1.44 6.53
N ILE A 269 -17.75 -1.76 7.79
CA ILE A 269 -18.50 -2.96 8.17
C ILE A 269 -19.90 -2.58 8.65
N ASP A 270 -20.00 -1.82 9.74
CA ASP A 270 -21.27 -1.51 10.40
C ASP A 270 -22.04 -0.40 9.69
N LYS A 271 -21.32 0.44 8.93
CA LYS A 271 -21.87 1.61 8.21
C LYS A 271 -22.56 2.62 9.13
N ASP A 272 -22.16 2.69 10.39
CA ASP A 272 -22.55 3.76 11.30
C ASP A 272 -21.71 5.02 11.00
N PHE A 273 -22.14 5.73 9.96
CA PHE A 273 -21.48 6.93 9.50
C PHE A 273 -21.54 8.07 10.53
N GLN A 274 -22.58 8.11 11.37
CA GLN A 274 -22.69 9.14 12.41
C GLN A 274 -21.64 8.93 13.51
N PHE A 275 -21.45 7.68 13.95
CA PHE A 275 -20.39 7.35 14.90
C PHE A 275 -19.00 7.62 14.30
N ALA A 276 -18.78 7.23 13.04
CA ALA A 276 -17.53 7.49 12.34
C ALA A 276 -17.24 9.00 12.21
N GLU A 277 -18.24 9.81 11.86
CA GLU A 277 -18.12 11.27 11.79
C GLU A 277 -17.73 11.87 13.16
N ASN A 278 -18.40 11.46 14.23
CA ASN A 278 -18.10 11.93 15.59
C ASN A 278 -16.66 11.58 15.99
N LEU A 279 -16.23 10.35 15.67
CA LEU A 279 -14.88 9.88 15.99
C LEU A 279 -13.81 10.63 15.18
N LEU A 280 -14.03 10.83 13.87
CA LEU A 280 -13.13 11.62 13.01
C LEU A 280 -13.04 13.07 13.46
N THR A 281 -14.16 13.67 13.85
CA THR A 281 -14.20 15.04 14.39
C THR A 281 -13.36 15.13 15.65
N ALA A 282 -13.52 14.21 16.60
CA ALA A 282 -12.71 14.16 17.81
C ALA A 282 -11.21 13.94 17.51
N ILE A 283 -10.86 13.13 16.52
CA ILE A 283 -9.48 12.95 16.05
C ILE A 283 -8.93 14.27 15.49
N ILE A 284 -9.68 15.00 14.67
CA ILE A 284 -9.26 16.27 14.07
C ILE A 284 -9.09 17.35 15.15
N GLU A 285 -10.01 17.44 16.12
CA GLU A 285 -9.90 18.38 17.24
C GLU A 285 -8.65 18.11 18.08
N ARG A 286 -8.34 16.83 18.33
CA ARG A 286 -7.16 16.43 19.11
C ARG A 286 -5.86 16.54 18.31
N PHE A 287 -5.91 16.27 17.01
CA PHE A 287 -4.77 16.21 16.10
C PHE A 287 -5.06 17.04 14.83
N PRO A 288 -5.08 18.39 14.94
CA PRO A 288 -5.50 19.26 13.83
C PRO A 288 -4.56 19.22 12.61
N TRP A 289 -3.35 18.69 12.79
CA TRP A 289 -2.36 18.45 11.74
C TRP A 289 -2.61 17.13 10.98
N GLN A 290 -3.47 16.24 11.46
CA GLN A 290 -3.70 14.94 10.86
C GLN A 290 -4.63 15.11 9.64
N ALA A 291 -4.03 15.09 8.46
CA ALA A 291 -4.71 15.36 7.20
C ALA A 291 -5.56 14.16 6.76
N GLY A 292 -5.13 12.94 7.10
CA GLY A 292 -5.86 11.71 6.82
C GLY A 292 -7.29 11.64 7.36
N ALA A 293 -7.53 12.22 8.53
CA ALA A 293 -8.80 12.25 9.24
C ALA A 293 -9.71 13.27 8.57
N LYS A 294 -9.19 14.46 8.23
CA LYS A 294 -9.89 15.46 7.42
C LYS A 294 -10.31 14.89 6.07
N ARG A 295 -9.38 14.22 5.38
CA ARG A 295 -9.67 13.48 4.14
C ARG A 295 -10.78 12.47 4.36
N THR A 296 -10.64 11.59 5.35
CA THR A 296 -11.61 10.51 5.59
C THR A 296 -13.00 11.07 5.92
N LEU A 297 -13.06 12.17 6.69
CA LEU A 297 -14.31 12.85 7.01
C LEU A 297 -14.96 13.49 5.79
N GLY A 298 -14.17 14.21 4.97
CA GLY A 298 -14.69 14.79 3.73
C GLY A 298 -15.17 13.74 2.73
N LEU A 299 -14.48 12.60 2.62
CA LEU A 299 -14.94 11.47 1.80
C LEU A 299 -16.21 10.84 2.38
N LEU A 300 -16.32 10.71 3.71
CA LEU A 300 -17.51 10.20 4.37
C LEU A 300 -18.74 11.08 4.08
N TRP A 301 -18.60 12.40 4.22
CA TRP A 301 -19.67 13.35 3.88
C TRP A 301 -20.02 13.30 2.39
N TYR A 302 -19.02 13.18 1.51
CA TYR A 302 -19.24 13.09 0.07
C TYR A 302 -20.07 11.86 -0.32
N GLU A 303 -19.76 10.70 0.26
CA GLU A 303 -20.52 9.45 0.01
C GLU A 303 -21.97 9.55 0.49
N GLN A 304 -22.23 10.34 1.53
CA GLN A 304 -23.60 10.59 2.02
C GLN A 304 -24.34 11.63 1.18
N ASN A 305 -23.64 12.70 0.78
CA ASN A 305 -24.21 13.82 0.04
C ASN A 305 -23.13 14.71 -0.61
N CYS A 306 -22.94 14.63 -1.93
CA CYS A 306 -21.91 15.41 -2.62
C CYS A 306 -22.13 16.95 -2.61
N VAL A 307 -23.36 17.41 -2.31
CA VAL A 307 -23.70 18.84 -2.18
C VAL A 307 -23.52 19.38 -0.74
N ASP A 308 -22.87 18.64 0.16
CA ASP A 308 -22.58 19.14 1.51
C ASP A 308 -21.51 20.26 1.46
N GLU A 309 -21.90 21.47 1.90
CA GLU A 309 -21.07 22.67 1.88
C GLU A 309 -19.79 22.56 2.72
N ARG A 310 -19.70 21.58 3.63
CA ARG A 310 -18.50 21.33 4.46
C ARG A 310 -17.39 20.62 3.68
N ILE A 311 -17.73 19.86 2.63
CA ILE A 311 -16.77 19.02 1.86
C ILE A 311 -15.64 19.85 1.25
N PRO A 312 -15.90 20.96 0.52
CA PRO A 312 -14.83 21.69 -0.15
C PRO A 312 -13.74 22.18 0.81
N LYS A 313 -14.15 22.67 1.99
CA LYS A 313 -13.22 23.19 2.99
C LYS A 313 -12.36 22.06 3.58
N ILE A 314 -12.99 20.99 4.07
CA ILE A 314 -12.26 19.93 4.79
C ILE A 314 -11.30 19.16 3.86
N LEU A 315 -11.70 18.93 2.60
CA LEU A 315 -10.85 18.24 1.62
C LEU A 315 -9.73 19.16 1.11
N THR A 316 -9.99 20.46 0.93
CA THR A 316 -8.93 21.43 0.61
C THR A 316 -7.88 21.48 1.72
N ASP A 317 -8.32 21.56 2.98
CA ASP A 317 -7.42 21.54 4.13
C ASP A 317 -6.57 20.26 4.19
N ALA A 318 -7.17 19.10 3.88
CA ALA A 318 -6.46 17.83 3.83
C ALA A 318 -5.40 17.79 2.72
N LEU A 319 -5.78 18.16 1.48
CA LEU A 319 -4.90 18.15 0.31
C LEU A 319 -3.74 19.16 0.42
N ASN A 320 -3.96 20.29 1.10
CA ASN A 320 -2.89 21.26 1.36
C ASN A 320 -1.92 20.79 2.45
N SER A 321 -2.34 19.88 3.32
CA SER A 321 -1.55 19.42 4.48
C SER A 321 -0.70 18.20 4.17
N ALA A 322 -1.06 17.38 3.18
CA ALA A 322 -0.40 16.11 2.92
C ALA A 322 -0.20 15.83 1.43
N TYR A 323 0.91 15.16 1.12
CA TYR A 323 1.27 14.83 -0.24
C TYR A 323 0.57 13.53 -0.68
N LEU A 324 0.06 13.51 -1.92
CA LEU A 324 -0.46 12.30 -2.60
C LEU A 324 -1.70 11.65 -1.95
N MET A 325 -2.65 12.48 -1.52
CA MET A 325 -4.03 12.07 -1.27
C MET A 325 -4.83 12.00 -2.59
N ASP A 326 -4.44 11.08 -3.45
CA ASP A 326 -4.90 11.01 -4.84
C ASP A 326 -6.41 10.83 -5.01
N ASP A 327 -7.07 10.16 -4.07
CA ASP A 327 -8.50 9.91 -4.11
C ASP A 327 -9.39 11.02 -3.54
N ALA A 328 -8.82 12.12 -3.00
CA ALA A 328 -9.59 13.27 -2.54
C ALA A 328 -9.79 14.34 -3.63
N TYR A 329 -8.94 14.38 -4.66
CA TYR A 329 -9.02 15.38 -5.74
C TYR A 329 -10.35 15.32 -6.52
N GLY A 330 -10.78 14.11 -6.87
CA GLY A 330 -12.03 13.90 -7.61
C GLY A 330 -13.28 14.30 -6.82
N PRO A 331 -13.49 13.77 -5.60
CA PRO A 331 -14.59 14.16 -4.73
C PRO A 331 -14.63 15.66 -4.42
N LEU A 332 -13.47 16.29 -4.16
CA LEU A 332 -13.37 17.74 -3.98
C LEU A 332 -13.84 18.50 -5.23
N ALA A 333 -13.32 18.13 -6.40
CA ALA A 333 -13.70 18.78 -7.65
C ALA A 333 -15.20 18.62 -7.96
N HIS A 334 -15.74 17.42 -7.78
CA HIS A 334 -17.18 17.19 -7.98
C HIS A 334 -18.00 18.04 -7.01
N SER A 335 -17.66 18.04 -5.72
CA SER A 335 -18.38 18.85 -4.74
C SER A 335 -18.30 20.34 -5.06
N LEU A 336 -17.13 20.87 -5.46
CA LEU A 336 -16.99 22.26 -5.90
C LEU A 336 -17.89 22.59 -7.09
N ALA A 337 -17.97 21.70 -8.09
CA ALA A 337 -18.83 21.88 -9.25
C ALA A 337 -20.32 21.91 -8.86
N CYS A 338 -20.74 21.03 -7.94
CA CYS A 338 -22.11 21.04 -7.41
C CYS A 338 -22.47 22.36 -6.70
N HIS A 339 -21.48 23.10 -6.18
CA HIS A 339 -21.65 24.42 -5.57
C HIS A 339 -21.43 25.58 -6.56
N GLY A 340 -21.38 25.30 -7.87
CA GLY A 340 -21.16 26.31 -8.91
C GLY A 340 -19.72 26.85 -9.00
N LYS A 341 -18.77 26.27 -8.26
CA LYS A 341 -17.36 26.67 -8.26
C LYS A 341 -16.55 25.93 -9.32
N VAL A 342 -16.94 26.11 -10.57
CA VAL A 342 -16.47 25.29 -11.70
C VAL A 342 -14.98 25.48 -11.98
N ASP A 343 -14.48 26.72 -11.96
CA ASP A 343 -13.06 27.00 -12.20
C ASP A 343 -12.18 26.32 -11.15
N GLU A 344 -12.56 26.40 -9.87
CA GLU A 344 -11.86 25.71 -8.78
C GLU A 344 -11.91 24.18 -8.95
N ALA A 345 -13.04 23.63 -9.38
CA ALA A 345 -13.18 22.20 -9.66
C ALA A 345 -12.21 21.73 -10.76
N ILE A 346 -12.11 22.48 -11.86
CA ILE A 346 -11.18 22.19 -12.96
C ILE A 346 -9.73 22.23 -12.48
N ASP A 347 -9.35 23.24 -11.70
CA ASP A 347 -8.00 23.36 -11.12
C ASP A 347 -7.64 22.13 -10.27
N TRP A 348 -8.56 21.67 -9.44
CA TRP A 348 -8.35 20.47 -8.61
C TRP A 348 -8.28 19.18 -9.45
N LEU A 349 -9.11 19.04 -10.50
CA LEU A 349 -8.98 17.92 -11.45
C LEU A 349 -7.60 17.93 -12.12
N GLN A 350 -7.14 19.07 -12.62
CA GLN A 350 -5.82 19.18 -13.27
C GLN A 350 -4.67 18.82 -12.32
N LYS A 351 -4.73 19.28 -11.05
CA LYS A 351 -3.76 18.88 -10.02
C LYS A 351 -3.79 17.37 -9.78
N GLY A 352 -4.99 16.80 -9.65
CA GLY A 352 -5.19 15.38 -9.43
C GLY A 352 -4.71 14.51 -10.60
N LEU A 353 -4.95 14.93 -11.84
CA LEU A 353 -4.51 14.23 -13.05
C LEU A 353 -2.97 14.14 -13.16
N LYS A 354 -2.25 15.17 -12.69
CA LYS A 354 -0.78 15.14 -12.55
C LYS A 354 -0.30 14.17 -11.47
N ILE A 355 -1.19 13.74 -10.57
CA ILE A 355 -0.86 12.85 -9.46
C ILE A 355 -1.22 11.41 -9.80
N ASN A 356 -2.50 11.16 -10.07
CA ASN A 356 -3.02 9.85 -10.41
C ASN A 356 -4.17 10.03 -11.41
N LYS A 357 -3.87 9.87 -12.71
CA LYS A 357 -4.87 10.00 -13.77
C LYS A 357 -6.09 9.11 -13.52
N VAL A 358 -5.88 7.85 -13.12
CA VAL A 358 -6.97 6.87 -12.96
C VAL A 358 -7.90 7.24 -11.81
N ALA A 359 -7.37 7.70 -10.69
CA ALA A 359 -8.19 8.08 -9.53
C ALA A 359 -9.13 9.27 -9.84
N VAL A 360 -8.76 10.11 -10.80
CA VAL A 360 -9.43 11.39 -11.07
C VAL A 360 -10.28 11.35 -12.35
N MET A 361 -9.91 10.52 -13.32
CA MET A 361 -10.55 10.48 -14.65
C MET A 361 -12.06 10.24 -14.58
N GLN A 362 -12.53 9.39 -13.67
CA GLN A 362 -13.97 9.12 -13.50
C GLN A 362 -14.77 10.36 -13.07
N TYR A 363 -14.13 11.32 -12.39
CA TYR A 363 -14.78 12.52 -11.88
C TYR A 363 -14.90 13.65 -12.92
N ILE A 364 -14.17 13.57 -14.05
CA ILE A 364 -14.34 14.52 -15.15
C ILE A 364 -15.79 14.48 -15.65
N GLY A 365 -16.37 13.29 -15.80
CA GLY A 365 -17.78 13.10 -16.15
C GLY A 365 -18.73 13.71 -15.12
N CYS A 366 -18.52 13.41 -13.83
CA CYS A 366 -19.35 13.95 -12.74
C CYS A 366 -19.32 15.48 -12.69
N VAL A 367 -18.14 16.08 -12.88
CA VAL A 367 -18.01 17.55 -12.97
C VAL A 367 -18.75 18.08 -14.19
N CYS A 368 -18.59 17.48 -15.38
CA CYS A 368 -19.32 17.87 -16.59
C CYS A 368 -20.85 17.84 -16.40
N GLU A 369 -21.37 16.80 -15.74
CA GLU A 369 -22.81 16.62 -15.47
C GLU A 369 -23.36 17.66 -14.48
N SER A 370 -22.51 18.15 -13.58
CA SER A 370 -22.86 19.20 -12.61
C SER A 370 -22.92 20.60 -13.22
N LEU A 371 -22.46 20.78 -14.46
CA LEU A 371 -22.41 22.10 -15.10
C LEU A 371 -23.77 22.53 -15.67
N PRO A 372 -24.09 23.84 -15.61
CA PRO A 372 -25.19 24.43 -16.36
C PRO A 372 -25.16 24.06 -17.85
N LYS A 373 -26.33 23.99 -18.49
CA LYS A 373 -26.45 23.56 -19.90
C LYS A 373 -25.65 24.43 -20.87
N ASP A 374 -25.49 25.69 -20.54
CA ASP A 374 -24.82 26.75 -21.29
C ASP A 374 -23.31 26.90 -21.00
N ALA A 375 -22.75 26.11 -20.06
CA ALA A 375 -21.32 26.08 -19.75
C ALA A 375 -20.50 25.32 -20.83
N THR A 376 -20.55 25.78 -22.08
CA THR A 376 -19.92 25.12 -23.24
C THR A 376 -18.39 25.13 -23.14
N LYS A 377 -17.82 26.26 -22.72
CA LYS A 377 -16.36 26.43 -22.59
C LYS A 377 -15.75 25.48 -21.56
N GLU A 378 -16.38 25.35 -20.40
CA GLU A 378 -15.92 24.50 -19.30
C GLU A 378 -16.03 23.02 -19.69
N ARG A 379 -17.07 22.64 -20.44
CA ARG A 379 -17.19 21.30 -21.02
C ARG A 379 -16.08 21.00 -22.01
N ASP A 380 -15.72 21.96 -22.88
CA ASP A 380 -14.60 21.78 -23.81
C ASP A 380 -13.27 21.59 -23.06
N ILE A 381 -13.04 22.35 -21.98
CA ILE A 381 -11.85 22.16 -21.12
C ILE A 381 -11.84 20.75 -20.53
N LEU A 382 -12.95 20.31 -19.94
CA LEU A 382 -13.05 18.99 -19.31
C LEU A 382 -12.90 17.84 -20.31
N GLN A 383 -13.43 17.98 -21.52
CA GLN A 383 -13.23 17.01 -22.60
C GLN A 383 -11.76 16.89 -22.99
N ASN A 384 -11.02 18.00 -23.04
CA ASN A 384 -9.58 18.00 -23.31
C ASN A 384 -8.73 17.39 -22.17
N LEU A 385 -9.30 17.18 -20.97
CA LEU A 385 -8.62 16.54 -19.85
C LEU A 385 -8.72 15.00 -19.87
N GLN A 386 -9.63 14.42 -20.67
CA GLN A 386 -9.77 12.97 -20.85
C GLN A 386 -8.61 12.42 -21.70
#